data_AF-A0A0J0UYJ8-F1
#
_entry.id   AF-A0A0J0UYJ8-F1
#
_cell.length_a   1.000
_cell.length_b   1.000
_cell.length_c   1.000
_cell.angle_alpha   90.00
_cell.angle_beta   90.00
_cell.angle_gamma   90.00
#
_symmetry.space_group_name_H-M   'P 1'
#
loop_
_entity.id
_entity.type
_entity.pdbx_description
1 polymer ?
#
loop_
_entity_poly.entity_id
_entity_poly.type
_entity_poly.pdbx_seq_one_letter_code
_entity_poly.pdbx_strand_id
1 'polypeptide(L)'
;MTQTERGSALPLMLVICCLTAVCLVGLTHIGEASVSRARADAVADVVALAGVGHGQLGARQVAEASQAALLRFDQTGPSAVQVTVQLGGVRSTAAADALGDEFPDQLGNASNPDYQNQPR
;
A
#
# COMPACT_ATOMS: atom_id res chain seq x y z
N MET A 1 58.24 6.41 32.98
CA MET A 1 56.87 6.00 33.34
C MET A 1 55.94 6.26 32.14
N THR A 2 56.02 5.46 31.08
CA THR A 2 55.19 5.66 29.86
C THR A 2 55.15 4.38 29.03
N GLN A 3 54.54 3.31 29.52
CA GLN A 3 54.24 2.17 28.66
C GLN A 3 53.14 1.32 29.29
N THR A 4 52.09 1.04 28.52
CA THR A 4 51.16 -0.11 28.56
C THR A 4 49.68 0.23 28.26
N GLU A 5 49.32 1.47 27.92
CA GLU A 5 47.89 1.77 27.61
C GLU A 5 47.47 1.57 26.14
N ARG A 6 48.38 1.20 25.22
CA ARG A 6 48.05 1.03 23.79
C ARG A 6 47.51 -0.34 23.38
N GLY A 7 47.43 -1.30 24.31
CA GLY A 7 46.94 -2.66 24.02
C GLY A 7 45.43 -2.87 24.18
N SER A 8 44.74 -2.01 24.93
CA SER A 8 43.32 -2.18 25.29
C SER A 8 42.34 -1.54 24.31
N ALA A 9 42.75 -0.47 23.62
CA ALA A 9 41.87 0.22 22.68
C ALA A 9 41.53 -0.63 21.44
N LEU A 10 42.49 -1.44 20.98
CA LEU A 10 42.36 -2.31 19.80
C LEU A 10 41.24 -3.36 19.95
N PRO A 11 41.20 -4.18 21.01
CA PRO A 11 40.11 -5.14 21.19
C PRO A 11 38.76 -4.45 21.41
N LEU A 12 38.72 -3.30 22.10
CA LEU A 12 37.48 -2.53 22.28
C LEU A 12 36.94 -2.01 20.93
N MET A 13 37.81 -1.45 20.08
CA MET A 13 37.42 -0.98 18.74
C MET A 13 36.91 -2.12 17.87
N LEU A 14 37.52 -3.30 17.97
CA LEU A 14 37.12 -4.49 17.22
C LEU A 14 35.73 -4.97 17.67
N VAL A 15 35.46 -5.01 18.98
CA VAL A 15 34.13 -5.34 19.53
C VAL A 15 33.09 -4.33 19.06
N ILE A 16 33.39 -3.02 19.15
CA ILE A 16 32.47 -1.99 18.68
C ILE A 16 32.20 -2.18 17.19
N CYS A 17 33.24 -2.36 16.36
CA CYS A 17 33.11 -2.57 14.92
C CYS A 17 32.27 -3.81 14.57
N CYS A 18 32.48 -4.93 15.26
CA CYS A 18 31.64 -6.12 15.13
C CYS A 18 30.19 -5.83 15.51
N LEU A 19 29.95 -5.11 16.59
CA LEU A 19 28.61 -4.75 17.05
C LEU A 19 27.91 -3.84 16.02
N THR A 20 28.61 -2.86 15.45
CA THR A 20 28.08 -2.03 14.36
C THR A 20 27.77 -2.85 13.12
N ALA A 21 28.65 -3.78 12.73
CA ALA A 21 28.42 -4.65 11.59
C ALA A 21 27.19 -5.54 11.79
N VAL A 22 27.02 -6.13 12.98
CA VAL A 22 25.83 -6.90 13.35
C VAL A 22 24.58 -6.02 13.33
N CYS A 23 24.64 -4.80 13.86
CA CYS A 23 23.52 -3.87 13.80
C CYS A 23 23.13 -3.50 12.37
N LEU A 24 24.11 -3.25 11.49
CA LEU A 24 23.87 -2.94 10.07
C LEU A 24 23.20 -4.12 9.35
N VAL A 25 23.70 -5.34 9.57
CA VAL A 25 23.10 -6.57 9.00
C VAL A 25 21.71 -6.86 9.57
N GLY A 26 21.51 -6.58 10.86
CA GLY A 26 20.17 -6.66 11.47
C GLY A 26 19.20 -5.68 10.83
N LEU A 27 19.65 -4.46 10.54
CA LEU A 27 18.82 -3.42 9.92
C LEU A 27 18.44 -3.77 8.48
N THR A 28 19.32 -4.39 7.70
CA THR A 28 18.99 -4.82 6.33
C THR A 28 17.92 -5.90 6.33
N HIS A 29 17.99 -6.86 7.26
CA HIS A 29 16.95 -7.90 7.39
C HIS A 29 15.58 -7.34 7.76
N ILE A 30 15.53 -6.33 8.64
CA ILE A 30 14.29 -5.65 9.02
C ILE A 30 13.76 -4.80 7.86
N GLY A 31 14.67 -4.19 7.09
CA GLY A 31 14.35 -3.41 5.90
C GLY A 31 13.65 -4.25 4.83
N GLU A 32 14.17 -5.43 4.51
CA GLU A 32 13.58 -6.32 3.50
C GLU A 32 12.16 -6.76 3.84
N ALA A 33 11.90 -7.10 5.10
CA ALA A 33 10.56 -7.47 5.56
C ALA A 33 9.58 -6.30 5.46
N SER A 34 10.02 -5.09 5.86
CA SER A 34 9.20 -3.88 5.77
C SER A 34 8.91 -3.48 4.32
N VAL A 35 9.92 -3.54 3.44
CA VAL A 35 9.77 -3.21 2.02
C VAL A 35 8.86 -4.22 1.31
N SER A 36 9.01 -5.52 1.61
CA SER A 36 8.14 -6.56 1.05
C SER A 36 6.68 -6.32 1.42
N ARG A 37 6.42 -5.94 2.68
CA ARG A 37 5.08 -5.61 3.16
C ARG A 37 4.52 -4.37 2.47
N ALA A 38 5.27 -3.28 2.43
CA ALA A 38 4.85 -2.04 1.77
C ALA A 38 4.57 -2.25 0.28
N ARG A 39 5.37 -3.08 -0.40
CA ARG A 39 5.16 -3.44 -1.80
C ARG A 39 3.87 -4.26 -1.99
N ALA A 40 3.58 -5.20 -1.10
CA ALA A 40 2.35 -5.98 -1.16
C ALA A 40 1.11 -5.09 -0.96
N ASP A 41 1.18 -4.13 -0.03
CA ASP A 41 0.10 -3.17 0.23
C ASP A 41 -0.12 -2.26 -1.00
N ALA A 42 0.94 -1.71 -1.59
CA ALA A 42 0.83 -0.89 -2.79
C ALA A 42 0.25 -1.65 -4.00
N VAL A 43 0.60 -2.93 -4.17
CA VAL A 43 0.02 -3.77 -5.22
C VAL A 43 -1.46 -4.03 -4.95
N ALA A 44 -1.85 -4.26 -3.69
CA ALA A 44 -3.25 -4.44 -3.31
C ALA A 44 -4.09 -3.22 -3.69
N ASP A 45 -3.60 -2.01 -3.42
CA ASP A 45 -4.30 -0.75 -3.74
C ASP A 45 -4.53 -0.59 -5.25
N VAL A 46 -3.51 -0.82 -6.07
CA VAL A 46 -3.62 -0.70 -7.54
C VAL A 46 -4.56 -1.78 -8.10
N VAL A 47 -4.52 -3.00 -7.55
CA VAL A 47 -5.43 -4.08 -7.93
C VAL A 47 -6.88 -3.76 -7.53
N ALA A 48 -7.09 -3.15 -6.36
CA ALA A 48 -8.42 -2.72 -5.92
C ALA A 48 -8.98 -1.64 -6.86
N LEU A 49 -8.17 -0.63 -7.21
CA LEU A 49 -8.55 0.42 -8.16
C LEU A 49 -8.88 -0.14 -9.55
N ALA A 50 -8.08 -1.08 -10.05
CA ALA A 50 -8.37 -1.78 -11.30
C ALA A 50 -9.67 -2.60 -11.20
N GLY A 51 -9.95 -3.17 -10.02
CA GLY A 51 -11.19 -3.89 -9.73
C GLY A 51 -12.43 -3.01 -9.78
N VAL A 52 -12.34 -1.78 -9.29
CA VAL A 52 -13.43 -0.79 -9.36
C VAL A 52 -13.71 -0.39 -10.82
N GLY A 53 -12.67 -0.09 -11.61
CA GLY A 53 -12.85 0.38 -13.00
C GLY A 53 -13.15 -0.70 -14.04
N HIS A 54 -12.64 -1.92 -13.84
CA HIS A 54 -12.64 -2.98 -14.84
C HIS A 54 -13.09 -4.35 -14.30
N GLY A 55 -13.64 -4.39 -13.08
CA GLY A 55 -14.14 -5.60 -12.45
C GLY A 55 -13.04 -6.63 -12.16
N GLN A 56 -13.47 -7.87 -11.90
CA GLN A 56 -12.57 -8.95 -11.49
C GLN A 56 -11.49 -9.27 -12.53
N LEU A 57 -11.81 -9.17 -13.84
CA LEU A 57 -10.83 -9.44 -14.90
C LEU A 57 -9.73 -8.39 -14.93
N GLY A 58 -10.07 -7.10 -14.77
CA GLY A 58 -9.08 -6.03 -14.69
C GLY A 58 -8.21 -6.15 -13.44
N ALA A 59 -8.81 -6.43 -12.28
CA ALA A 59 -8.07 -6.71 -11.05
C ALA A 59 -7.09 -7.87 -11.22
N ARG A 60 -7.52 -8.97 -11.87
CA ARG A 60 -6.67 -10.14 -12.11
C ARG A 60 -5.51 -9.82 -13.06
N GLN A 61 -5.78 -9.11 -14.15
CA GLN A 61 -4.75 -8.74 -15.12
C GLN A 61 -3.68 -7.84 -14.48
N VAL A 62 -4.08 -6.88 -13.65
CA VAL A 62 -3.16 -6.00 -12.92
C VAL A 62 -2.37 -6.75 -11.84
N ALA A 63 -3.00 -7.72 -11.16
CA ALA A 63 -2.32 -8.58 -10.19
C ALA A 63 -1.23 -9.41 -10.89
N GLU A 64 -1.56 -10.06 -12.01
CA GLU A 64 -0.63 -10.85 -12.82
C GLU A 64 0.53 -9.99 -13.35
N ALA A 65 0.24 -8.79 -13.86
CA ALA A 65 1.26 -7.82 -14.29
C ALA A 65 2.18 -7.37 -13.13
N SER A 66 1.65 -7.32 -11.91
CA SER A 66 2.40 -7.00 -10.69
C SER A 66 3.11 -8.21 -10.07
N GLN A 67 3.07 -9.38 -10.74
CA GLN A 67 3.57 -10.66 -10.23
C GLN A 67 2.95 -11.08 -8.89
N ALA A 68 1.72 -10.64 -8.64
CA ALA A 68 0.93 -10.99 -7.47
C ALA A 68 -0.19 -11.96 -7.86
N ALA A 69 -0.58 -12.82 -6.93
CA ALA A 69 -1.75 -13.68 -7.08
C ALA A 69 -2.97 -13.00 -6.47
N LEU A 70 -4.05 -12.84 -7.24
CA LEU A 70 -5.35 -12.44 -6.72
C LEU A 70 -6.00 -13.64 -6.01
N LEU A 71 -6.06 -13.60 -4.68
CA LEU A 71 -6.63 -14.68 -3.87
C LEU A 71 -8.14 -14.54 -3.72
N ARG A 72 -8.62 -13.30 -3.60
CA ARG A 72 -10.03 -13.00 -3.33
C ARG A 72 -10.42 -11.68 -3.96
N PHE A 73 -11.65 -11.64 -4.48
CA PHE A 73 -12.29 -10.46 -5.04
C PHE A 73 -13.73 -10.47 -4.55
N ASP A 74 -14.11 -9.49 -3.74
CA ASP A 74 -15.47 -9.30 -3.25
C ASP A 74 -15.96 -7.92 -3.71
N GLN A 75 -17.11 -7.88 -4.39
CA GLN A 75 -17.85 -6.63 -4.60
C GLN A 75 -18.65 -6.35 -3.33
N THR A 76 -18.28 -5.27 -2.63
CA THR A 76 -18.91 -4.85 -1.38
C THR A 76 -20.00 -3.81 -1.59
N GLY A 77 -20.09 -3.23 -2.79
CA GLY A 77 -21.11 -2.26 -3.20
C GLY A 77 -21.18 -2.14 -4.73
N PRO A 78 -22.00 -1.22 -5.27
CA PRO A 78 -22.13 -1.03 -6.71
C PRO A 78 -20.84 -0.53 -7.35
N SER A 79 -20.10 0.33 -6.65
CA SER A 79 -18.79 0.86 -7.06
C SER A 79 -17.66 0.56 -6.07
N ALA A 80 -17.91 -0.29 -5.07
CA ALA A 80 -16.95 -0.65 -4.03
C ALA A 80 -16.47 -2.10 -4.17
N VAL A 81 -15.16 -2.30 -4.14
CA VAL A 81 -14.50 -3.60 -4.29
C VAL A 81 -13.46 -3.80 -3.20
N GLN A 82 -13.44 -4.99 -2.62
CA GLN A 82 -12.38 -5.47 -1.74
C GLN A 82 -11.59 -6.60 -2.43
N VAL A 83 -10.27 -6.50 -2.40
CA VAL A 83 -9.37 -7.50 -2.99
C VAL A 83 -8.37 -8.00 -1.97
N THR A 84 -8.04 -9.28 -2.04
CA THR A 84 -6.92 -9.86 -1.31
C THR A 84 -5.90 -10.40 -2.31
N VAL A 85 -4.67 -9.91 -2.20
CA VAL A 85 -3.56 -10.31 -3.06
C VAL A 85 -2.46 -10.98 -2.25
N GLN A 86 -1.65 -11.78 -2.92
CA GLN A 86 -0.42 -12.34 -2.37
C GLN A 86 0.77 -11.97 -3.25
N LEU A 87 1.77 -11.32 -2.66
CA LEU A 87 3.03 -10.95 -3.31
C LEU A 87 4.20 -11.50 -2.49
N GLY A 88 5.05 -12.33 -3.11
CA GLY A 88 6.23 -12.87 -2.43
C GLY A 88 5.92 -13.60 -1.11
N GLY A 89 4.76 -14.27 -1.03
CA GLY A 89 4.29 -14.96 0.18
C GLY A 89 3.53 -14.07 1.18
N VAL A 90 3.63 -12.74 1.07
CA VAL A 90 2.91 -11.79 1.93
C VAL A 90 1.49 -11.58 1.41
N ARG A 91 0.49 -11.72 2.28
CA ARG A 91 -0.91 -11.42 1.96
C ARG A 91 -1.25 -10.00 2.37
N SER A 92 -1.91 -9.28 1.48
CA SER A 92 -2.45 -7.95 1.77
C SER A 92 -3.87 -7.81 1.21
N THR A 93 -4.66 -7.00 1.88
CA THR A 93 -6.06 -6.74 1.54
C THR A 93 -6.24 -5.24 1.39
N ALA A 94 -6.83 -4.82 0.28
CA ALA A 94 -7.18 -3.43 0.01
C ALA A 94 -8.64 -3.33 -0.41
N ALA A 95 -9.23 -2.16 -0.19
CA ALA A 95 -10.56 -1.83 -0.65
C ALA A 95 -10.49 -0.51 -1.42
N ALA A 96 -11.26 -0.42 -2.50
CA ALA A 96 -11.39 0.78 -3.30
C ALA A 96 -12.87 1.02 -3.59
N ASP A 97 -13.22 2.30 -3.69
CA ASP A 97 -14.58 2.75 -4.01
C ASP A 97 -14.50 3.84 -5.08
N ALA A 98 -15.30 3.70 -6.14
CA ALA A 98 -15.47 4.79 -7.08
C ALA A 98 -16.41 5.81 -6.43
N LEU A 99 -15.86 6.99 -6.13
CA LEU A 99 -16.53 8.12 -5.45
C LEU A 99 -17.71 8.73 -6.25
N GLY A 100 -18.35 7.98 -7.14
CA GLY A 100 -19.34 8.43 -8.12
C GLY A 100 -20.78 8.02 -7.85
N ASP A 101 -21.06 7.06 -6.95
CA ASP A 101 -22.44 6.61 -6.70
C ASP A 101 -23.19 7.46 -5.65
N GLU A 102 -22.48 8.20 -4.79
CA GLU A 102 -23.06 9.05 -3.74
C GLU A 102 -23.24 10.54 -4.14
N PHE A 103 -23.26 10.86 -5.44
CA PHE A 103 -23.80 12.14 -5.93
C PHE A 103 -25.19 11.93 -6.53
N PRO A 104 -26.23 11.74 -5.70
CA PRO A 104 -27.60 11.58 -6.17
C PRO A 104 -28.05 12.87 -6.85
N ASP A 105 -28.21 12.87 -8.18
CA ASP A 105 -29.13 13.69 -9.00
C ASP A 105 -29.36 15.19 -8.68
N GLN A 106 -28.62 15.82 -7.76
CA GLN A 106 -28.84 17.20 -7.34
C GLN A 106 -28.35 18.21 -8.40
N LEU A 107 -27.50 17.78 -9.33
CA LEU A 107 -27.17 18.58 -10.52
C LEU A 107 -28.26 18.50 -11.60
N GLY A 108 -29.22 17.57 -11.52
CA GLY A 108 -30.38 17.50 -12.40
C GLY A 108 -31.50 18.51 -12.06
N ASN A 109 -31.47 19.11 -10.86
CA ASN A 109 -32.49 20.06 -10.41
C ASN A 109 -32.08 21.55 -10.58
N ALA A 110 -30.87 21.84 -11.08
CA ALA A 110 -30.46 23.20 -11.40
C ALA A 110 -31.12 23.75 -12.68
N SER A 111 -31.95 22.95 -13.36
CA SER A 111 -32.70 23.31 -14.56
C SER A 111 -34.18 23.58 -14.28
N ASN A 112 -34.56 24.00 -13.06
CA ASN A 112 -35.93 24.41 -12.78
C ASN A 112 -36.15 25.89 -13.17
N PRO A 113 -36.89 26.20 -14.25
CA PRO A 113 -37.17 27.58 -14.69
C PRO A 113 -38.15 28.33 -13.77
N ASP A 114 -38.70 27.71 -12.73
CA ASP A 114 -39.73 28.30 -11.86
C ASP A 114 -39.26 29.49 -10.99
N TYR A 115 -37.96 29.81 -10.95
CA TYR A 115 -37.47 31.02 -10.29
C TYR A 115 -37.67 32.32 -11.10
N GLN A 116 -38.14 32.25 -12.35
CA GLN A 116 -38.37 33.46 -13.17
C GLN A 116 -39.75 34.12 -12.96
N ASN A 117 -40.69 33.50 -12.26
CA ASN A 117 -42.06 34.01 -12.10
C ASN A 117 -42.41 34.38 -10.65
N GLN A 118 -41.55 35.17 -10.00
CA GLN A 118 -41.93 35.82 -8.74
C GLN A 118 -42.30 37.29 -9.03
N PRO A 119 -43.61 37.63 -9.08
CA PRO A 119 -44.03 39.01 -9.26
C PRO A 119 -43.63 39.85 -8.04
N ARG A 120 -43.06 41.03 -8.33
CA ARG A 120 -42.73 42.08 -7.36
C ARG A 120 -43.98 42.68 -6.72
#